data_AF-A0A950JDT5-F1
#
_entry.id   AF-A0A950JDT5-F1
#
_cell.length_a   1.000
_cell.length_b   1.000
_cell.length_c   1.000
_cell.angle_alpha   90.00
_cell.angle_beta   90.00
_cell.angle_gamma   90.00
#
_symmetry.space_group_name_H-M   'P 1'
#
loop_
_entity.id
_entity.type
_entity.pdbx_description
1 polymer ?
#
loop_
_entity_poly.entity_id
_entity_poly.type
_entity_poly.pdbx_seq_one_letter_code
_entity_poly.pdbx_strand_id
1 'polypeptide(L)'
;MPTRPPCFSLGRAARAVVFAIAAVALAACNTKNAYIAPPPPKVQVAQPLERPVTEYLELTGNTQAFASVDLVARVQGFLTSIDYVDGATVKKGAQLFGIERDIYQAQVNQQEATLASDQATEEYNKAEYGRQATLA
;
A
#
# COMPACT_ATOMS: atom_id res chain seq x y z
N MET A 1 -98.02 -15.99 85.92
CA MET A 1 -99.33 -16.64 85.68
C MET A 1 -99.79 -16.24 84.27
N PRO A 2 -100.39 -17.15 83.49
CA PRO A 2 -99.75 -17.98 82.45
C PRO A 2 -100.24 -17.59 81.01
N THR A 3 -99.69 -18.07 79.88
CA THR A 3 -99.93 -19.39 79.25
C THR A 3 -98.99 -19.73 78.06
N ARG A 4 -98.91 -21.04 77.75
CA ARG A 4 -98.02 -21.89 76.90
C ARG A 4 -98.07 -21.78 75.33
N PRO A 5 -97.15 -22.48 74.60
CA PRO A 5 -96.89 -22.46 73.13
C PRO A 5 -97.61 -23.62 72.34
N PRO A 6 -97.41 -23.85 71.00
CA PRO A 6 -96.31 -24.72 70.50
C PRO A 6 -95.77 -24.54 69.03
N CYS A 7 -94.49 -24.89 68.86
CA CYS A 7 -93.78 -25.67 67.79
C CYS A 7 -94.44 -25.99 66.42
N PHE A 8 -93.79 -25.66 65.26
CA PHE A 8 -93.53 -26.60 64.12
C PHE A 8 -92.69 -26.02 62.92
N SER A 9 -91.72 -26.81 62.43
CA SER A 9 -91.09 -26.87 61.07
C SER A 9 -90.06 -25.84 60.54
N LEU A 10 -88.83 -25.80 61.10
CA LEU A 10 -87.71 -24.95 60.66
C LEU A 10 -86.64 -25.61 59.73
N GLY A 11 -86.93 -26.77 59.11
CA GLY A 11 -85.91 -27.61 58.47
C GLY A 11 -85.78 -27.53 56.93
N ARG A 12 -86.78 -26.99 56.21
CA ARG A 12 -86.82 -27.05 54.73
C ARG A 12 -86.39 -25.75 54.03
N ALA A 13 -86.54 -24.60 54.68
CA ALA A 13 -86.19 -23.29 54.09
C ALA A 13 -84.68 -23.04 53.99
N ALA A 14 -83.88 -23.57 54.93
CA ALA A 14 -82.44 -23.35 54.99
C ALA A 14 -81.67 -23.96 53.80
N ARG A 15 -82.15 -25.09 53.24
CA ARG A 15 -81.50 -25.75 52.09
C ARG A 15 -81.71 -25.02 50.76
N ALA A 16 -82.83 -24.32 50.58
CA ALA A 16 -83.13 -23.57 49.37
C ALA A 16 -82.28 -22.28 49.25
N VAL A 17 -82.01 -21.62 50.38
CA VAL A 17 -81.21 -20.38 50.41
C VAL A 17 -79.73 -20.67 50.09
N VAL A 18 -79.18 -21.78 50.59
CA VAL A 18 -77.78 -22.17 50.30
C VAL A 18 -77.58 -22.50 48.83
N PHE A 19 -78.56 -23.14 48.18
CA PHE A 19 -78.46 -23.49 46.76
C PHE A 19 -78.56 -22.26 45.84
N ALA A 20 -79.39 -21.27 46.22
CA ALA A 20 -79.50 -20.01 45.49
C ALA A 20 -78.21 -19.16 45.59
N ILE A 21 -77.58 -19.11 46.76
CA ILE A 21 -76.30 -18.40 46.95
C ILE A 21 -75.17 -19.06 46.16
N ALA A 22 -75.14 -20.40 46.10
CA ALA A 22 -74.16 -21.13 45.29
C ALA A 22 -74.33 -20.85 43.79
N ALA A 23 -75.57 -20.78 43.28
CA ALA A 23 -75.82 -20.47 41.87
C ALA A 23 -75.38 -19.05 41.47
N VAL A 24 -75.56 -18.07 42.36
CA VAL A 24 -75.12 -16.68 42.12
C VAL A 24 -73.59 -16.56 42.19
N ALA A 25 -72.93 -17.31 43.08
CA ALA A 25 -71.48 -17.36 43.15
C ALA A 25 -70.83 -17.96 41.87
N LEU A 26 -71.46 -18.96 41.26
CA LEU A 26 -70.99 -19.52 39.98
C LEU A 26 -71.23 -18.58 38.79
N ALA A 27 -72.29 -17.76 38.80
CA ALA A 27 -72.59 -16.82 37.71
C ALA A 27 -71.74 -15.54 37.75
N ALA A 28 -71.17 -15.17 38.90
CA ALA A 28 -70.33 -13.98 39.05
C ALA A 28 -68.90 -14.13 38.48
N CYS A 29 -68.49 -15.35 38.13
CA CYS A 29 -67.14 -15.64 37.66
C CYS A 29 -67.10 -15.75 36.12
N ASN A 30 -67.31 -14.63 35.41
CA ASN A 30 -67.10 -14.58 33.96
C ASN A 30 -66.49 -13.24 33.52
N THR A 31 -65.24 -13.01 33.90
CA THR A 31 -64.42 -11.92 33.35
C THR A 31 -63.63 -12.43 32.15
N LYS A 32 -64.09 -12.10 30.93
CA LYS A 32 -63.34 -12.35 29.69
C LYS A 32 -62.27 -11.26 29.54
N ASN A 33 -61.00 -11.63 29.71
CA ASN A 33 -59.86 -10.74 29.45
C ASN A 33 -59.62 -10.62 27.94
N ALA A 34 -59.81 -9.42 27.37
CA ALA A 34 -59.41 -9.11 26.00
C ALA A 34 -57.92 -8.75 25.97
N TYR A 35 -57.14 -9.48 25.18
CA TYR A 35 -55.71 -9.25 25.00
C TYR A 35 -55.47 -8.00 24.13
N ILE A 36 -54.75 -7.02 24.66
CA ILE A 36 -54.28 -5.85 23.93
C ILE A 36 -52.80 -6.04 23.65
N ALA A 37 -52.43 -6.18 22.38
CA ALA A 37 -51.04 -6.33 21.98
C ALA A 37 -50.24 -5.05 22.30
N PRO A 38 -49.04 -5.14 22.90
CA PRO A 38 -48.22 -3.97 23.20
C PRO A 38 -47.84 -3.21 21.91
N PRO A 39 -47.80 -1.86 21.94
CA PRO A 39 -47.36 -1.09 20.78
C PRO A 39 -45.89 -1.41 20.46
N PRO A 40 -45.51 -1.42 19.16
CA PRO A 40 -44.16 -1.78 18.76
C PRO A 40 -43.13 -0.82 19.38
N PRO A 41 -41.96 -1.34 19.78
CA PRO A 41 -40.94 -0.55 20.46
C PRO A 41 -40.42 0.56 19.54
N LYS A 42 -40.28 1.77 20.09
CA LYS A 42 -39.70 2.89 19.36
C LYS A 42 -38.20 2.66 19.21
N VAL A 43 -37.75 2.50 17.97
CA VAL A 43 -36.33 2.40 17.62
C VAL A 43 -35.83 3.72 17.04
N GLN A 44 -34.61 4.09 17.39
CA GLN A 44 -33.95 5.24 16.78
C GLN A 44 -33.29 4.78 15.48
N VAL A 45 -33.55 5.52 14.40
CA VAL A 45 -32.94 5.30 13.09
C VAL A 45 -32.28 6.59 12.63
N ALA A 46 -31.15 6.46 11.94
CA ALA A 46 -30.45 7.55 11.29
C ALA A 46 -30.26 7.21 9.81
N GLN A 47 -30.40 8.21 8.94
CA GLN A 47 -30.19 8.03 7.51
C GLN A 47 -28.68 8.10 7.20
N PRO A 48 -28.15 7.18 6.36
CA PRO A 48 -26.75 7.21 5.98
C PRO A 48 -26.47 8.44 5.10
N LEU A 49 -25.37 9.13 5.40
CA LEU A 49 -24.88 10.26 4.62
C LEU A 49 -23.79 9.75 3.67
N GLU A 50 -24.07 9.73 2.38
CA GLU A 50 -23.08 9.37 1.35
C GLU A 50 -22.11 10.53 1.16
N ARG A 51 -20.82 10.25 1.38
CA ARG A 51 -19.74 11.20 1.13
C ARG A 51 -18.67 10.50 0.30
N PRO A 52 -18.08 11.18 -0.70
CA PRO A 52 -16.96 10.62 -1.43
C PRO A 52 -15.77 10.46 -0.48
N VAL A 53 -15.31 9.22 -0.31
CA VAL A 53 -14.10 8.90 0.45
C VAL A 53 -13.05 8.47 -0.57
N THR A 54 -11.86 9.08 -0.50
CA THR A 54 -10.72 8.64 -1.31
C THR A 54 -10.01 7.53 -0.56
N GLU A 55 -9.94 6.35 -1.18
CA GLU A 55 -9.17 5.23 -0.65
C GLU A 55 -7.71 5.39 -1.07
N TYR A 56 -6.80 5.36 -0.10
CA TYR A 56 -5.37 5.38 -0.35
C TYR A 56 -4.79 3.99 -0.10
N LEU A 57 -3.90 3.57 -0.98
CA LEU A 57 -3.15 2.32 -0.83
C LEU A 57 -1.69 2.67 -0.62
N GLU A 58 -1.19 2.40 0.59
CA GLU A 58 0.22 2.58 0.93
C GLU A 58 0.98 1.31 0.57
N LEU A 59 1.95 1.44 -0.33
CA LEU A 59 2.82 0.35 -0.76
C LEU A 59 4.27 0.76 -0.50
N THR A 60 5.04 -0.14 0.09
CA THR A 60 6.48 0.07 0.24
C THR A 60 7.15 -0.16 -1.10
N GLY A 61 7.87 0.86 -1.58
CA GLY A 61 8.68 0.79 -2.80
C GLY A 61 10.14 1.13 -2.50
N ASN A 62 11.06 0.58 -3.30
CA ASN A 62 12.47 0.95 -3.25
C ASN A 62 12.77 1.98 -4.33
N THR A 63 13.61 2.96 -4.01
CA THR A 63 14.14 3.90 -5.00
C THR A 63 15.51 3.44 -5.46
N GLN A 64 15.83 3.69 -6.73
CA GLN A 64 17.15 3.43 -7.29
C GLN A 64 17.64 4.68 -8.02
N ALA A 65 18.95 4.82 -8.14
CA ALA A 65 19.55 5.89 -8.92
C ALA A 65 19.13 5.75 -10.39
N PHE A 66 18.76 6.87 -11.01
CA PHE A 66 18.41 6.91 -12.44
C PHE A 66 19.58 6.44 -13.32
N ALA A 67 20.81 6.78 -12.93
CA ALA A 67 22.03 6.32 -13.56
C ALA A 67 23.07 6.01 -12.48
N SER A 68 23.57 4.77 -12.49
CA SER A 68 24.72 4.33 -11.69
C SER A 68 25.79 3.80 -12.64
N VAL A 69 27.05 4.14 -12.39
CA VAL A 69 28.18 3.70 -13.22
C VAL A 69 29.30 3.22 -12.31
N ASP A 70 29.67 1.95 -12.49
CA ASP A 70 30.85 1.38 -11.84
C ASP A 70 32.10 1.75 -12.65
N LEU A 71 33.04 2.44 -12.03
CA LEU A 71 34.28 2.87 -12.68
C LEU A 71 35.29 1.73 -12.69
N VAL A 72 35.64 1.26 -13.88
CA VAL A 72 36.64 0.21 -14.10
C VAL A 72 37.74 0.76 -14.99
N ALA A 73 39.00 0.49 -14.63
CA ALA A 73 40.15 0.88 -15.45
C ALA A 73 40.13 0.13 -16.79
N ARG A 74 40.15 0.88 -17.90
CA ARG A 74 40.21 0.29 -19.26
C ARG A 74 41.62 -0.21 -19.61
N VAL A 75 42.63 0.31 -18.93
CA VAL A 75 44.04 0.02 -19.17
C VAL A 75 44.66 -0.54 -17.90
N GLN A 76 45.70 -1.36 -18.05
CA GLN A 76 46.42 -1.94 -16.93
C GLN A 76 47.52 -0.97 -16.49
N GLY A 77 47.73 -0.82 -15.20
CA GLY A 77 48.79 0.05 -14.70
C GLY A 77 48.64 0.32 -13.21
N PHE A 78 49.62 1.02 -12.67
CA PHE A 78 49.60 1.47 -11.29
C PHE A 78 48.86 2.80 -11.16
N LEU A 79 48.16 2.96 -10.04
CA LEU A 79 47.46 4.21 -9.71
C LEU A 79 48.49 5.25 -9.22
N THR A 80 48.57 6.37 -9.92
CA THR A 80 49.44 7.50 -9.59
C THR A 80 48.77 8.50 -8.66
N SER A 81 47.50 8.83 -8.91
CA SER A 81 46.76 9.81 -8.13
C SER A 81 45.27 9.53 -8.08
N ILE A 82 44.62 10.01 -7.01
CA ILE A 82 43.18 10.06 -6.84
C ILE A 82 42.80 11.54 -6.78
N ASP A 83 42.09 12.01 -7.80
CA ASP A 83 41.87 13.43 -8.07
C ASP A 83 40.43 13.86 -7.79
N TYR A 84 39.79 13.27 -6.78
CA TYR A 84 38.43 13.62 -6.37
C TYR A 84 38.26 13.60 -4.85
N VAL A 85 37.19 14.25 -4.37
CA VAL A 85 36.76 14.23 -2.98
C VAL A 85 35.47 13.40 -2.88
N ASP A 86 35.39 12.51 -1.90
CA ASP A 86 34.24 11.65 -1.70
C ASP A 86 32.94 12.47 -1.55
N GLY A 87 31.91 12.10 -2.30
CA GLY A 87 30.62 12.78 -2.33
C GLY A 87 30.59 14.09 -3.15
N ALA A 88 31.70 14.51 -3.75
CA ALA A 88 31.72 15.69 -4.61
C ALA A 88 31.00 15.43 -5.95
N THR A 89 30.31 16.46 -6.46
CA THR A 89 29.70 16.40 -7.79
C THR A 89 30.77 16.61 -8.86
N VAL A 90 30.94 15.61 -9.72
CA VAL A 90 31.90 15.65 -10.84
C VAL A 90 31.19 15.77 -12.18
N LYS A 91 31.80 16.51 -13.11
CA LYS A 91 31.29 16.63 -14.48
C LYS A 91 31.80 15.48 -15.33
N LYS A 92 31.05 15.15 -16.39
CA LYS A 92 31.48 14.17 -17.40
C LYS A 92 32.82 14.59 -18.00
N GLY A 93 33.78 13.67 -18.03
CA GLY A 93 35.11 13.89 -18.59
C GLY A 93 36.14 14.48 -17.61
N ALA A 94 35.76 14.71 -16.34
CA ALA A 94 36.73 15.04 -15.31
C ALA A 94 37.69 13.87 -15.06
N GLN A 95 38.97 14.18 -14.81
CA GLN A 95 39.95 13.21 -14.37
C GLN A 95 39.66 12.85 -12.91
N LEU A 96 39.45 11.57 -12.64
CA LEU A 96 39.21 11.04 -11.29
C LEU A 96 40.39 10.22 -10.78
N PHE A 97 41.08 9.53 -11.68
CA PHE A 97 42.19 8.64 -11.38
C PHE A 97 43.31 8.87 -12.38
N GLY A 98 44.52 9.12 -11.89
CA GLY A 98 45.73 9.12 -12.69
C GLY A 98 46.32 7.71 -12.73
N ILE A 99 46.51 7.15 -13.92
CA ILE A 99 47.22 5.87 -14.14
C ILE A 99 48.60 6.20 -14.72
N GLU A 100 49.62 5.44 -14.32
CA GLU A 100 50.99 5.60 -14.81
C GLU A 100 51.05 5.63 -16.35
N ARG A 101 51.70 6.67 -16.89
CA ARG A 101 51.67 6.97 -18.33
C ARG A 101 52.90 6.52 -19.10
N ASP A 102 54.00 6.19 -18.44
CA ASP A 102 55.32 6.09 -19.07
C ASP A 102 55.36 5.03 -20.18
N ILE A 103 54.81 3.84 -19.92
CA ILE A 103 54.74 2.76 -20.91
C ILE A 103 53.84 3.15 -22.09
N TYR A 104 52.71 3.79 -21.82
CA TYR A 104 51.77 4.22 -22.85
C TYR A 104 52.33 5.37 -23.69
N GLN A 105 53.02 6.32 -23.07
CA GLN A 105 53.65 7.43 -23.76
C GLN A 105 54.80 6.95 -24.64
N ALA A 106 55.62 6.00 -24.17
CA ALA A 106 56.65 5.38 -24.99
C ALA A 106 56.07 4.68 -26.23
N GLN A 107 54.93 3.98 -26.09
CA GLN A 107 54.24 3.36 -27.23
C GLN A 107 53.72 4.41 -28.21
N VAL A 108 53.10 5.50 -27.72
CA VAL A 108 52.64 6.60 -28.58
C VAL A 108 53.80 7.19 -29.37
N ASN A 109 54.90 7.53 -28.69
CA ASN A 109 56.09 8.10 -29.33
C ASN A 109 56.68 7.15 -30.40
N GLN A 110 56.67 5.84 -30.14
CA GLN A 110 57.13 4.85 -31.10
C GLN A 110 56.25 4.82 -32.36
N GLN A 111 54.92 4.89 -32.20
CA GLN A 111 53.99 4.89 -33.33
C GLN A 111 54.06 6.22 -34.12
N GLU A 112 54.24 7.34 -33.43
CA GLU A 112 54.46 8.65 -34.07
C GLU A 112 55.75 8.66 -34.91
N ALA A 113 56.83 8.05 -34.41
CA ALA A 113 58.07 7.92 -35.18
C ALA A 113 57.90 7.04 -36.42
N THR A 114 57.17 5.92 -36.31
CA THR A 114 56.83 5.07 -37.46
C THR A 114 56.00 5.83 -38.48
N LEU A 115 54.97 6.55 -38.04
CA LEU A 115 54.13 7.37 -38.90
C LEU A 115 54.95 8.42 -39.66
N ALA A 116 55.88 9.10 -38.99
CA ALA A 116 56.76 10.09 -39.61
C ALA A 116 57.69 9.46 -40.66
N SER A 117 58.23 8.26 -40.39
CA SER A 117 59.05 7.52 -41.34
C SER A 117 58.25 7.09 -42.59
N ASP A 118 57.02 6.64 -42.40
CA ASP A 118 56.14 6.23 -43.49
C ASP A 118 55.72 7.43 -44.35
N GLN A 119 55.41 8.56 -43.72
CA GLN A 119 55.12 9.82 -44.43
C GLN A 119 56.31 10.29 -45.27
N ALA A 120 57.53 10.25 -44.72
CA ALA A 120 58.74 10.59 -45.47
C ALA A 120 58.96 9.64 -46.67
N THR A 121 58.67 8.35 -46.48
CA THR A 121 58.76 7.35 -47.56
C THR A 121 57.71 7.59 -48.64
N GLU A 122 56.48 7.93 -48.24
CA GLU A 122 55.40 8.28 -49.17
C GLU A 122 55.76 9.52 -50.00
N GLU A 123 56.26 10.58 -49.36
CA GLU A 123 56.71 11.80 -50.05
C GLU A 123 57.85 11.51 -51.02
N TYR A 124 58.83 10.71 -50.60
CA TYR A 124 59.93 10.28 -51.47
C TYR A 124 59.41 9.51 -52.69
N ASN A 125 58.50 8.55 -52.49
CA ASN A 125 57.92 7.76 -53.56
C ASN A 125 57.09 8.60 -54.54
N LYS A 126 56.33 9.59 -54.04
CA LYS A 126 55.60 10.55 -54.88
C LYS A 126 56.55 11.40 -55.72
N ALA A 127 57.62 11.91 -55.12
CA ALA A 127 58.63 12.69 -55.82
C ALA A 127 59.33 11.85 -56.90
N GLU A 128 59.68 10.60 -56.59
CA GLU A 128 60.31 9.67 -57.52
C GLU A 128 59.37 9.30 -58.68
N TYR A 129 58.10 9.03 -58.39
CA TYR A 129 57.08 8.78 -59.40
C TYR A 129 56.93 9.96 -60.36
N GLY A 130 56.88 11.20 -59.84
CA GLY A 130 56.80 12.41 -60.66
C GLY A 130 58.01 12.60 -61.58
N ARG A 131 59.22 12.26 -61.09
CA ARG A 131 60.43 12.25 -61.91
C ARG A 131 60.33 11.26 -63.05
N GLN A 132 59.94 10.01 -62.77
CA GLN A 132 59.82 8.96 -63.77
C GLN A 132 58.77 9.27 -64.83
N ALA A 133 57.63 9.85 -64.43
CA ALA A 133 56.55 10.21 -65.35
C ALA A 133 56.91 11.34 -66.35
N THR A 134 57.90 12.19 -66.03
CA THR A 134 58.33 13.28 -66.92
C THR A 134 59.34 12.81 -67.98
N LEU A 135 59.93 11.62 -67.78
CA LEU A 135 60.95 11.03 -68.66
C LEU A 135 60.37 10.04 -69.69
N ALA A 136 59.08 9.73 -69.59
CA ALA A 136 58.33 8.88 -70.52
C ALA A 136 57.53 9.75 -71.52
#